data_AF-A0A060CIE9-F1
#
_entry.id   AF-A0A060CIE9-F1
#
_cell.length_a   1.000
_cell.length_b   1.000
_cell.length_c   1.000
_cell.angle_alpha   90.00
_cell.angle_beta   90.00
_cell.angle_gamma   90.00
#
_symmetry.space_group_name_H-M   'P 1'
#
loop_
_entity.id
_entity.type
_entity.pdbx_description
1 polymer ?
#
loop_
_entity_poly.entity_id
_entity_poly.type
_entity_poly.pdbx_seq_one_letter_code
_entity_poly.pdbx_strand_id
1 'polypeptide(L)' 'MESATESPKDANPAENRLTHRPYDRDSVEEKVFNKLWMQEMHGLRVDEAAPVIGCVSRLLPRKGFEL' A
#
# COMPACT_ATOMS: atom_id res chain seq x y z
N MET A 1 -27.78 1.85 -12.99
CA MET A 1 -27.57 0.42 -12.71
C MET A 1 -26.16 0.32 -12.14
N GLU A 2 -26.06 0.43 -10.82
CA GLU A 2 -24.81 0.34 -10.06
C GLU A 2 -24.16 -1.02 -10.31
N SER A 3 -22.95 -1.03 -10.87
CA SER A 3 -22.05 -2.15 -10.66
C SER A 3 -21.12 -1.78 -9.51
N ALA A 4 -21.53 -2.16 -8.30
CA ALA A 4 -20.61 -2.21 -7.16
C ALA A 4 -19.38 -3.00 -7.61
N THR A 5 -18.25 -2.31 -7.70
CA THR A 5 -16.98 -2.94 -8.08
C THR A 5 -16.61 -3.84 -6.92
N GLU A 6 -16.77 -5.15 -7.08
CA GLU A 6 -16.34 -6.14 -6.10
C GLU A 6 -14.85 -5.85 -5.83
N SER A 7 -14.55 -5.32 -4.64
CA SER A 7 -13.17 -5.09 -4.25
C SER A 7 -12.48 -6.45 -4.27
N PRO A 8 -11.27 -6.57 -4.84
CA PRO A 8 -10.57 -7.85 -4.86
C PRO A 8 -10.57 -8.43 -3.45
N LYS A 9 -10.88 -9.72 -3.29
CA LYS A 9 -10.93 -10.37 -1.97
C LYS A 9 -9.62 -10.20 -1.18
N ASP A 10 -8.52 -9.98 -1.89
CA ASP A 10 -7.19 -9.72 -1.33
C ASP A 10 -6.91 -8.23 -1.02
N ALA A 11 -7.84 -7.31 -1.24
CA ALA A 11 -7.62 -5.89 -0.98
C ALA A 11 -7.80 -5.50 0.49
N ASN A 12 -8.45 -6.35 1.29
CA ASN A 12 -8.71 -6.08 2.69
C ASN A 12 -7.43 -6.29 3.53
N PRO A 13 -6.83 -5.24 4.13
CA PRO A 13 -5.62 -5.38 4.93
C PRO A 13 -5.80 -6.26 6.19
N ALA A 14 -7.03 -6.43 6.68
CA ALA A 14 -7.32 -7.28 7.84
C ALA A 14 -7.23 -8.79 7.50
N GLU A 15 -7.52 -9.16 6.25
CA GLU A 15 -7.64 -10.55 5.80
C GLU A 15 -6.53 -10.95 4.81
N ASN A 16 -5.82 -9.98 4.25
CA ASN A 16 -4.78 -10.21 3.26
C ASN A 16 -3.51 -10.79 3.92
N ARG A 17 -3.15 -12.00 3.50
CA ARG A 17 -1.97 -12.77 3.95
C ARG A 17 -0.61 -12.14 3.61
N LEU A 18 -0.58 -11.19 2.67
CA LEU A 18 0.62 -10.44 2.27
C LEU A 18 0.85 -9.20 3.13
N THR A 19 -0.12 -8.82 3.96
CA THR A 19 0.06 -7.74 4.92
C THR A 19 0.93 -8.23 6.07
N HIS A 20 2.04 -7.55 6.34
CA HIS A 20 2.96 -7.94 7.41
C HIS A 20 2.25 -7.96 8.78
N ARG A 21 1.45 -6.93 9.08
CA ARG A 21 0.55 -6.87 10.23
C ARG A 21 -0.86 -6.48 9.78
N PRO A 22 -1.87 -7.34 10.01
CA PRO A 22 -3.25 -7.00 9.70
C PRO A 22 -3.72 -5.73 10.43
N TYR A 23 -4.52 -4.92 9.74
CA TYR A 23 -5.13 -3.71 10.30
C TYR A 23 -6.47 -3.44 9.62
N ASP A 24 -7.31 -2.66 10.28
CA ASP A 24 -8.64 -2.27 9.81
C ASP A 24 -8.89 -0.77 10.07
N ARG A 25 -10.16 -0.35 10.03
CA ARG A 25 -10.58 1.03 10.26
C ARG A 25 -10.30 1.53 11.67
N ASP A 26 -10.37 0.64 12.66
CA ASP A 26 -10.24 1.00 14.09
C ASP A 26 -8.79 0.84 14.58
N SER A 27 -7.88 0.36 13.70
CA SER A 27 -6.47 0.10 13.97
C SER A 27 -5.56 0.68 12.87
N VAL A 28 -5.95 1.82 12.26
CA VAL A 28 -5.19 2.44 11.16
C VAL A 28 -3.76 2.80 11.56
N GLU A 29 -3.53 3.07 12.84
CA GLU A 29 -2.21 3.34 13.42
C GLU A 29 -1.24 2.19 13.15
N GLU A 30 -1.71 0.94 13.13
CA GLU A 30 -0.89 -0.26 12.85
C GLU A 30 -0.32 -0.27 11.42
N LYS A 31 -0.87 0.55 10.51
CA LYS A 31 -0.32 0.76 9.16
C LYS A 31 1.12 1.27 9.21
N VAL A 32 1.52 1.96 10.28
CA VAL A 32 2.89 2.44 10.46
C VAL A 32 3.90 1.29 10.44
N PHE A 33 3.59 0.16 11.09
CA PHE A 33 4.50 -0.99 11.11
C PHE A 33 4.66 -1.60 9.73
N ASN A 34 3.57 -1.67 8.95
CA ASN A 34 3.63 -2.13 7.56
C ASN A 34 4.45 -1.20 6.67
N LYS A 35 4.33 0.12 6.90
CA LYS A 35 5.11 1.13 6.17
C LYS A 35 6.60 1.02 6.49
N LEU A 36 6.98 0.93 7.76
CA LEU A 36 8.38 0.83 8.19
C LEU A 36 9.01 -0.48 7.70
N TRP A 37 8.28 -1.60 7.81
CA TRP A 37 8.71 -2.88 7.27
C TRP A 37 8.93 -2.82 5.76
N MET A 38 8.00 -2.19 5.02
CA MET A 38 8.16 -2.00 3.57
C MET A 38 9.36 -1.10 3.23
N GLN A 39 9.61 -0.03 3.99
CA GLN A 39 10.81 0.79 3.80
C GLN A 39 12.09 -0.03 3.99
N GLU A 40 12.17 -0.83 5.06
CA GLU A 40 13.31 -1.70 5.34
C GLU A 40 13.53 -2.74 4.23
N MET A 41 12.48 -3.45 3.84
CA MET A 41 12.54 -4.50 2.81
C MET A 41 12.94 -3.98 1.43
N HIS A 42 12.64 -2.72 1.12
CA HIS A 42 13.00 -2.08 -0.15
C HIS A 42 14.28 -1.25 -0.09
N GLY A 43 15.00 -1.28 1.04
CA GLY A 43 16.25 -0.52 1.22
C GLY A 43 16.06 1.00 1.23
N LEU A 44 14.85 1.47 1.56
CA LEU A 44 14.54 2.88 1.74
C LEU A 44 15.00 3.35 3.13
N ARG A 45 15.14 4.67 3.30
CA ARG A 45 15.34 5.24 4.64
C ARG A 45 14.12 4.92 5.51
N VAL A 46 14.36 4.24 6.63
CA VAL A 46 13.33 3.94 7.63
C VAL A 46 13.02 5.22 8.40
N ASP A 47 11.83 5.76 8.17
CA ASP A 47 11.39 7.04 8.72
C ASP A 47 9.86 7.08 8.77
N GLU A 48 9.34 7.14 9.98
CA GLU A 48 7.90 7.19 10.26
C GLU A 48 7.25 8.48 9.75
N ALA A 49 7.96 9.61 9.83
CA ALA A 49 7.43 10.91 9.43
C ALA A 49 7.48 11.12 7.91
N ALA A 50 8.36 10.42 7.19
CA ALA A 50 8.51 10.58 5.74
C ALA A 50 7.33 9.95 4.96
N PRO A 51 6.68 10.65 4.03
CA PRO A 51 5.65 10.04 3.18
C PRO A 51 6.28 9.02 2.21
N VAL A 52 5.60 7.89 1.99
CA VAL A 52 6.01 6.88 1.01
C VAL A 52 5.03 6.89 -0.16
N ILE A 53 5.55 7.12 -1.37
CA ILE A 53 4.76 7.11 -2.60
C ILE A 53 5.07 5.81 -3.34
N GLY A 54 4.10 4.90 -3.37
CA GLY A 54 4.17 3.67 -4.16
C GLY A 54 3.40 3.82 -5.47
N CYS A 55 3.97 3.36 -6.57
CA CYS A 55 3.26 3.28 -7.85
C CYS A 55 3.37 1.86 -8.43
N VAL A 56 2.22 1.22 -8.64
CA VAL A 56 2.13 -0.08 -9.30
C VAL A 56 1.42 0.14 -10.63
N SER A 57 2.17 0.18 -11.72
CA SER A 57 1.61 0.31 -13.07
C SER A 57 2.58 -0.22 -14.13
N ARG A 58 2.07 -0.48 -15.34
CA ARG A 58 2.93 -0.64 -16.52
C ARG A 58 3.57 0.71 -16.84
N LEU A 59 4.88 0.72 -17.05
CA LEU A 59 5.60 1.91 -17.48
C LEU A 59 5.31 2.19 -18.95
N LEU A 60 4.63 3.29 -19.22
CA LEU A 60 4.27 3.76 -20.56
C LEU A 60 4.53 5.27 -20.64
N PRO A 61 4.90 5.83 -21.81
CA PRO A 61 5.15 7.27 -21.94
C PRO A 61 3.95 8.14 -21.49
N ARG A 62 2.73 7.68 -21.76
CA ARG A 62 1.47 8.36 -21.37
C ARG A 62 1.20 8.37 -19.86
N LYS A 63 2.00 7.67 -19.05
CA LYS A 63 1.89 7.66 -17.58
C LYS A 63 2.69 8.78 -16.92
N GLY A 64 3.51 9.52 -17.68
CA GLY A 64 4.13 10.74 -17.20
C GLY A 64 5.24 10.53 -16.17
N PHE A 65 5.89 9.37 -16.14
CA PHE A 65 7.09 9.17 -15.30
C PHE A 65 8.32 9.93 -15.81
N GLU A 66 8.27 10.41 -17.06
CA GLU A 66 9.30 11.23 -17.71
C GLU A 66 8.95 12.73 -17.72
N LEU A 67 7.89 13.16 -17.01
CA LEU A 67 7.47 14.57 -16.93
C LEU A 67 8.58 15.48 -16.38
#